data_AF-A0A2A2H0G3-F1
#
_entry.id   AF-A0A2A2H0G3-F1
#
_cell.length_a   1.000
_cell.length_b   1.000
_cell.length_c   1.000
_cell.angle_alpha   90.00
_cell.angle_beta   90.00
_cell.angle_gamma   90.00
#
_symmetry.space_group_name_H-M   'P 1'
#
loop_
_entity.id
_entity.type
_entity.pdbx_description
1 polymer ?
#
loop_
_entity_poly.entity_id
_entity_poly.type
_entity_poly.pdbx_seq_one_letter_code
_entity_poly.pdbx_strand_id
1 'polypeptide(L)'
;MLLSNRLIGIQRVTSVVHNNNLVAPEFHGKKVGLALQKVLRTKKNGDESYSFDIRMPFVANTEQTLLEKVENKPAQAVKNLLRTLKDKDERKPTNTFANTPQPDTDLNAF
;
A
#
# COMPACT_ATOMS: atom_id res chain seq x y z
N MET A 1 11.63 3.94 31.75
CA MET A 1 11.44 5.22 31.04
C MET A 1 10.52 4.95 29.84
N LEU A 2 9.20 5.19 29.97
CA LEU A 2 8.26 4.98 28.87
C LEU A 2 8.46 6.08 27.82
N LEU A 3 9.08 5.73 26.69
CA LEU A 3 9.05 6.56 25.49
C LEU A 3 7.59 6.69 25.05
N SER A 4 6.96 7.81 25.40
CA SER A 4 5.66 8.19 24.88
C SER A 4 5.81 8.42 23.37
N ASN A 5 5.47 7.41 22.57
CA ASN A 5 5.47 7.44 21.11
C ASN A 5 4.40 8.45 20.61
N ARG A 6 4.78 9.72 20.50
CA ARG A 6 3.95 10.79 19.96
C ARG A 6 4.14 10.86 18.44
N LEU A 7 3.10 10.56 17.68
CA LEU A 7 3.09 10.70 16.22
C LEU A 7 3.15 12.20 15.88
N ILE A 8 4.22 12.74 15.29
CA ILE A 8 4.25 14.13 14.74
C ILE A 8 3.71 15.24 15.68
N GLY A 9 3.87 15.07 17.00
CA GLY A 9 3.34 16.01 18.02
C GLY A 9 1.91 15.71 18.51
N ILE A 10 1.31 14.63 18.04
CA ILE A 10 0.00 14.11 18.44
C ILE A 10 0.17 13.16 19.62
N GLN A 11 -0.44 13.52 20.75
CA GLN A 11 -0.37 12.74 21.99
C GLN A 11 -1.34 11.55 21.99
N ARG A 12 -2.46 11.65 21.28
CA ARG A 12 -3.50 10.63 21.20
C ARG A 12 -4.25 10.80 19.88
N VAL A 13 -4.46 9.69 19.17
CA VAL A 13 -5.36 9.68 18.01
C VAL A 13 -6.80 9.58 18.54
N THR A 14 -7.66 10.48 18.10
CA THR A 14 -9.08 10.55 18.47
C THR A 14 -9.92 10.52 17.21
N SER A 15 -11.11 9.92 17.28
CA SER A 15 -12.08 9.96 16.19
C SER A 15 -13.26 10.83 16.60
N VAL A 16 -13.57 11.85 15.81
CA VAL A 16 -14.78 12.66 15.94
C VAL A 16 -15.55 12.63 14.63
N VAL A 17 -16.87 12.55 14.72
CA VAL A 17 -17.74 12.64 13.55
C VAL A 17 -17.83 14.12 13.14
N HIS A 18 -17.45 14.43 11.91
CA HIS A 18 -17.58 15.75 11.30
C HIS A 18 -18.15 15.61 9.89
N ASN A 19 -19.30 16.25 9.61
CA ASN A 19 -20.02 16.14 8.34
C ASN A 19 -20.25 14.67 7.91
N ASN A 20 -20.77 13.83 8.81
CA ASN A 20 -20.96 12.39 8.62
C ASN A 20 -19.69 11.56 8.34
N ASN A 21 -18.49 12.15 8.47
CA ASN A 21 -17.23 11.44 8.31
C ASN A 21 -16.51 11.29 9.65
N LEU A 22 -15.84 10.16 9.87
CA LEU A 22 -14.90 10.02 11.00
C LEU A 22 -13.61 10.77 10.66
N VAL A 23 -13.29 11.77 11.47
CA VAL A 23 -12.11 12.61 11.32
C VAL A 23 -11.22 12.47 12.54
N ALA A 24 -9.91 12.51 12.29
CA ALA A 24 -8.86 12.55 13.30
C ALA A 24 -8.32 13.98 13.40
N PRO A 25 -8.91 14.85 14.25
CA PRO A 25 -8.70 16.30 14.24
C PRO A 25 -7.26 16.70 14.56
N GLU A 26 -6.54 15.88 15.31
CA GLU A 26 -5.12 16.04 15.59
C GLU A 26 -4.22 16.03 14.34
N PHE A 27 -4.71 15.49 13.22
CA PHE A 27 -4.04 15.54 11.92
C PHE A 27 -4.45 16.73 11.07
N HIS A 28 -5.47 17.52 11.45
CA HIS A 28 -5.84 18.71 10.69
C HIS A 28 -4.69 19.73 10.64
N GLY A 29 -4.42 20.24 9.44
CA GLY A 29 -3.34 21.19 9.19
C GLY A 29 -1.93 20.61 9.34
N LYS A 30 -1.79 19.32 9.68
CA LYS A 30 -0.48 18.65 9.73
C LYS A 30 -0.14 18.09 8.35
N LYS A 31 1.04 18.43 7.84
CA LYS A 31 1.57 17.83 6.61
C LYS A 31 2.15 16.45 6.94
N VAL A 32 1.44 15.41 6.51
CA VAL A 32 1.88 14.01 6.64
C VAL A 32 2.18 13.46 5.25
N GLY A 33 3.35 12.87 5.08
CA GLY A 33 3.69 12.09 3.90
C GLY A 33 3.29 10.63 4.10
N LEU A 34 2.81 9.98 3.05
CA LEU A 34 2.48 8.56 3.06
C LEU A 34 3.26 7.85 1.95
N ALA A 35 4.05 6.84 2.30
CA ALA A 35 4.57 5.88 1.34
C ALA A 35 3.48 4.85 1.04
N LEU A 36 3.08 4.74 -0.22
CA LEU A 36 1.97 3.90 -0.68
C LEU A 36 2.49 2.78 -1.57
N GLN A 37 1.90 1.59 -1.45
CA GLN A 37 2.10 0.49 -2.39
C GLN A 37 0.86 0.32 -3.24
N LYS A 38 1.01 0.37 -4.56
CA LYS A 38 -0.09 0.05 -5.47
C LYS A 38 -0.36 -1.46 -5.41
N VAL A 39 -1.64 -1.83 -5.33
CA VAL A 39 -2.09 -3.21 -5.37
C VAL A 39 -3.00 -3.40 -6.56
N LEU A 40 -2.61 -4.26 -7.50
CA LEU A 40 -3.39 -4.60 -8.69
C LEU A 40 -4.38 -5.73 -8.35
N ARG A 41 -5.62 -5.61 -8.79
CA ARG A 41 -6.70 -6.57 -8.47
C ARG A 41 -7.62 -6.83 -9.65
N THR A 42 -8.27 -7.98 -9.62
CA THR A 42 -9.37 -8.31 -10.53
C THR A 42 -10.70 -8.10 -9.80
N LYS A 43 -11.58 -7.29 -10.37
CA LYS A 43 -12.95 -7.08 -9.88
C LYS A 43 -13.80 -8.34 -10.10
N LYS A 44 -14.98 -8.38 -9.48
CA LYS A 44 -15.93 -9.50 -9.64
C LYS A 44 -16.42 -9.67 -11.08
N ASN A 45 -16.49 -8.58 -11.85
CA ASN A 45 -16.90 -8.58 -13.26
C ASN A 45 -15.75 -8.92 -14.23
N GLY A 46 -14.56 -9.27 -13.73
CA GLY A 46 -13.40 -9.62 -14.56
C GLY A 46 -12.49 -8.43 -14.92
N ASP A 47 -12.94 -7.19 -14.73
CA ASP A 47 -12.13 -6.01 -15.02
C ASP A 47 -10.93 -5.89 -14.06
N GLU A 48 -9.87 -5.25 -14.53
CA GLU A 48 -8.77 -4.85 -13.68
C GLU A 48 -9.11 -3.60 -12.84
N SER A 49 -8.50 -3.52 -11.66
CA SER A 49 -8.56 -2.37 -10.77
C SER A 49 -7.28 -2.26 -9.95
N TYR A 50 -7.13 -1.16 -9.20
CA TYR A 50 -6.05 -1.04 -8.24
C TYR A 50 -6.51 -0.31 -6.97
N SER A 51 -5.79 -0.55 -5.87
CA SER A 51 -5.87 0.25 -4.64
C SER A 51 -4.48 0.68 -4.19
N PHE A 52 -4.43 1.48 -3.13
CA PHE A 52 -3.19 1.82 -2.44
C PHE A 52 -3.21 1.35 -1.00
N ASP A 53 -2.20 0.59 -0.61
CA ASP A 53 -1.95 0.23 0.76
C ASP A 53 -0.96 1.22 1.37
N ILE A 54 -1.30 1.78 2.54
CA ILE A 54 -0.40 2.65 3.29
C ILE A 54 0.69 1.79 3.90
N ARG A 55 1.94 1.98 3.47
CA ARG A 55 3.10 1.24 3.99
C ARG A 55 3.78 1.95 5.15
N MET A 56 3.90 3.27 5.07
CA MET A 56 4.60 4.04 6.09
C MET A 56 4.21 5.52 6.08
N PRO A 57 3.80 6.09 7.23
CA PRO A 57 3.68 7.54 7.38
C PRO A 57 5.04 8.17 7.71
N PHE A 58 5.26 9.40 7.25
CA PHE A 58 6.47 10.18 7.51
C PHE A 58 6.18 11.68 7.61
N VAL A 59 7.14 12.43 8.18
CA VAL A 59 7.06 13.89 8.28
C VAL A 59 7.31 14.47 6.89
N ALA A 60 6.28 15.08 6.28
CA ALA A 60 6.32 15.46 4.86
C ALA A 60 7.51 16.36 4.48
N ASN A 61 7.93 17.26 5.37
CA ASN A 61 8.99 18.22 5.09
C ASN A 61 10.41 17.64 5.25
N THR A 62 10.58 16.55 6.00
CA THR A 62 11.92 16.01 6.32
C THR A 62 12.12 14.58 5.86
N GLU A 63 11.07 13.92 5.36
CA GLU A 63 11.06 12.51 4.95
C GLU A 63 11.40 11.50 6.08
N GLN A 64 11.61 12.00 7.29
CA GLN A 64 11.89 11.18 8.46
C GLN A 64 10.62 10.46 8.87
N THR A 65 10.78 9.18 9.19
CA THR A 65 9.81 8.49 10.03
C THR A 65 9.77 9.13 11.42
N LEU A 66 8.73 8.79 12.18
CA LEU A 66 8.58 9.25 13.55
C LEU A 66 9.75 8.84 14.44
N LEU A 67 10.16 7.58 14.32
CA LEU A 67 11.28 7.04 15.08
C LEU A 67 12.55 7.82 14.77
N GLU A 68 12.85 8.03 13.49
CA GLU A 68 14.00 8.82 13.07
C GLU A 68 13.92 10.26 13.58
N LYS A 69 12.73 10.87 13.57
CA LYS A 69 12.54 12.23 14.08
C LYS A 69 12.77 12.32 15.59
N VAL A 70 12.22 11.38 16.38
CA VAL A 70 12.35 11.36 17.83
C VAL A 70 13.79 11.06 18.25
N GLU A 71 14.49 10.20 17.50
CA GLU A 71 15.88 9.83 17.77
C GLU A 71 16.90 10.78 17.13
N ASN A 72 16.46 11.87 16.49
CA ASN A 72 17.31 12.79 15.71
C ASN A 72 18.20 12.08 14.67
N LYS A 73 17.69 11.01 14.05
CA LYS A 73 18.36 10.27 12.97
C LYS A 73 17.99 10.83 11.60
N PRO A 74 18.85 10.73 10.57
CA PRO A 74 18.51 11.12 9.21
C PRO A 74 17.38 10.26 8.63
N ALA A 75 16.70 10.77 7.60
CA ALA A 75 15.67 10.03 6.88
C ALA A 75 16.27 8.90 6.03
N GLN A 76 16.05 7.66 6.43
CA GLN A 76 16.60 6.49 5.73
C GLN A 76 15.54 5.40 5.51
N ALA A 77 14.60 5.23 6.43
CA ALA A 77 13.58 4.18 6.37
C ALA A 77 12.66 4.33 5.16
N VAL A 78 12.13 5.53 4.90
CA VAL A 78 11.29 5.81 3.72
C VAL A 78 12.08 5.60 2.44
N LYS A 79 13.31 6.12 2.37
CA LYS A 79 14.20 5.96 1.22
C LYS A 79 14.51 4.48 0.92
N ASN A 80 14.77 3.69 1.96
CA ASN A 80 15.01 2.25 1.83
C ASN A 80 13.77 1.51 1.36
N LEU A 81 12.61 1.85 1.92
CA LEU A 81 11.33 1.27 1.53
C LEU A 81 11.06 1.54 0.05
N LEU A 82 11.17 2.79 -0.41
CA LEU A 82 10.89 3.14 -1.80
C LEU A 82 11.81 2.42 -2.80
N ARG A 83 13.05 2.11 -2.41
CA ARG A 83 13.99 1.35 -3.26
C ARG A 83 13.53 -0.09 -3.49
N THR A 84 12.88 -0.70 -2.51
CA THR A 84 12.44 -2.10 -2.58
C THR A 84 10.96 -2.26 -2.89
N LEU A 85 10.18 -1.18 -2.77
CA LEU A 85 8.74 -1.22 -2.98
C LEU A 85 8.42 -1.50 -4.45
N LYS A 86 7.55 -2.50 -4.65
CA LYS A 86 7.01 -2.89 -5.95
C LYS A 86 5.50 -2.94 -5.86
N ASP A 87 4.85 -2.80 -6.99
CA ASP A 87 3.42 -3.06 -7.08
C ASP A 87 3.14 -4.50 -6.63
N LYS A 88 2.07 -4.67 -5.84
CA LYS A 88 1.61 -5.99 -5.43
C LYS A 88 0.58 -6.47 -6.45
N ASP A 89 0.81 -7.64 -7.04
CA ASP A 89 -0.15 -8.24 -7.94
C ASP A 89 -1.04 -9.24 -7.19
N GLU A 90 -2.32 -8.91 -7.05
CA GLU A 90 -3.36 -9.78 -6.50
C GLU A 90 -4.44 -10.07 -7.55
N ARG A 91 -4.14 -9.86 -8.85
CA ARG A 91 -5.05 -10.26 -9.93
C ARG A 91 -5.23 -11.78 -9.92
N LYS A 92 -6.43 -12.22 -10.25
CA LYS A 92 -6.70 -13.65 -10.40
C LYS A 92 -5.93 -14.17 -11.62
N PRO A 93 -5.31 -15.36 -11.56
CA PRO A 93 -4.73 -15.96 -12.75
C PRO A 93 -5.83 -16.09 -13.79
N THR A 94 -5.67 -15.46 -14.95
CA THR A 94 -6.42 -15.83 -16.13
C THR A 94 -6.03 -17.25 -16.46
N ASN A 95 -6.95 -18.21 -16.27
CA ASN A 95 -6.80 -19.58 -16.76
C ASN A 95 -6.53 -19.48 -18.27
N THR A 96 -5.26 -19.43 -18.63
CA THR A 96 -4.83 -19.57 -20.01
C THR A 96 -4.98 -21.04 -20.26
N PHE A 97 -6.15 -21.45 -20.78
CA PHE A 97 -6.33 -22.77 -21.33
C PHE A 97 -5.21 -22.95 -22.36
N ALA A 98 -4.30 -23.88 -22.07
CA ALA A 98 -3.35 -24.35 -23.04
C ALA A 98 -4.15 -24.90 -24.23
N ASN A 99 -4.21 -24.14 -25.32
CA ASN A 99 -4.50 -24.71 -26.63
C ASN A 99 -3.31 -25.62 -26.98
N THR A 100 -3.28 -26.83 -26.44
CA THR A 100 -2.56 -27.93 -27.08
C THR A 100 -3.34 -28.30 -28.32
N PRO A 101 -2.76 -28.19 -29.54
CA PRO A 101 -3.33 -28.80 -30.72
C PRO A 101 -3.53 -30.29 -30.42
N GLN A 102 -4.78 -30.74 -30.46
CA GLN A 102 -5.12 -32.15 -30.28
C GLN A 102 -4.63 -32.86 -31.56
N PRO A 103 -3.72 -33.85 -31.47
CA PRO A 103 -3.24 -34.55 -32.65
C PRO A 103 -4.38 -35.34 -33.28
N ASP A 104 -4.72 -34.95 -34.50
CA ASP A 104 -5.66 -35.60 -35.40
C ASP A 104 -5.26 -37.07 -35.56
N THR A 105 -6.00 -37.95 -34.87
CA THR A 105 -5.77 -39.40 -34.91
C THR A 105 -6.66 -40.04 -35.97
N ASP A 106 -6.52 -39.62 -37.22
CA ASP A 106 -7.13 -40.32 -38.36
C ASP A 106 -6.08 -41.19 -39.06
N LEU A 107 -5.81 -42.34 -38.46
CA LEU A 107 -5.10 -43.44 -39.12
C LEU A 107 -5.94 -44.71 -39.00
N ASN A 108 -6.97 -44.84 -39.85
CA ASN A 108 -7.60 -46.13 -40.20
C ASN A 108 -8.46 -45.98 -41.47
N ALA A 109 -7.81 -45.59 -42.57
CA ALA A 109 -8.39 -45.74 -43.90
C ALA A 109 -7.28 -46.16 -44.87
N PHE A 110 -6.81 -47.41 -44.78
CA PHE A 110 -6.32 -48.28 -45.87
C PHE A 110 -6.15 -49.70 -45.34
#